data_AF-A0A832CUF2-F1
#
_entry.id   AF-A0A832CUF2-F1
#
_cell.length_a   1.000
_cell.length_b   1.000
_cell.length_c   1.000
_cell.angle_alpha   90.00
_cell.angle_beta   90.00
_cell.angle_gamma   90.00
#
_symmetry.space_group_name_H-M   'P 1'
#
loop_
_entity.id
_entity.type
_entity.pdbx_description
1 polymer ?
#
loop_
_entity_poly.entity_id
_entity_poly.type
_entity_poly.pdbx_seq_one_letter_code
_entity_poly.pdbx_strand_id
1 'polypeptide(L)'
;MPIKLVIEASKSRSGLHAERKIAFIVGEKGEIVEARGSGEPVKPVYSIGEAKMITVNITPKQLAVQVRLVKGLRDRVKGYIALYDYMGREVYRVVIRKRKLKPSRGDRRYHKIIESIVEKITLAKYLRKYKI
;
A
#
# COMPACT_ATOMS: atom_id res chain seq x y z
N MET A 1 6.88 -0.39 18.38
CA MET A 1 8.13 -0.03 17.67
C MET A 1 7.78 0.96 16.56
N PRO A 2 8.68 1.89 16.19
CA PRO A 2 8.44 2.77 15.05
C PRO A 2 8.45 1.96 13.74
N ILE A 3 7.41 2.11 12.93
CA ILE A 3 7.28 1.43 11.64
C ILE A 3 7.62 2.44 10.54
N LYS A 4 8.54 2.06 9.67
CA LYS A 4 8.94 2.88 8.51
C LYS A 4 8.06 2.53 7.31
N LEU A 5 7.35 3.52 6.78
CA LEU A 5 6.52 3.40 5.58
C LEU A 5 7.00 4.40 4.54
N VAL A 6 6.70 4.14 3.27
CA VAL A 6 7.08 5.02 2.16
C VAL A 6 5.83 5.58 1.51
N ILE A 7 5.80 6.90 1.35
CA ILE A 7 4.82 7.59 0.53
C ILE A 7 5.52 8.05 -0.73
N GLU A 8 4.97 7.71 -1.88
CA GLU A 8 5.58 8.04 -3.16
C GLU A 8 4.50 8.31 -4.21
N ALA A 9 4.75 9.33 -5.01
CA ALA A 9 4.02 9.61 -6.24
C ALA A 9 5.04 10.04 -7.30
N SER A 10 5.50 9.08 -8.10
CA SER A 10 6.52 9.32 -9.13
C SER A 10 6.10 8.76 -10.50
N LYS A 11 6.58 9.37 -11.58
CA LYS A 11 6.32 8.96 -12.96
C LYS A 11 7.54 9.16 -13.86
N SER A 12 7.62 8.38 -14.94
CA SER A 12 8.64 8.58 -15.98
C SER A 12 8.40 9.90 -16.72
N ARG A 13 9.43 10.42 -17.40
CA ARG A 13 9.31 11.59 -18.27
C ARG A 13 8.20 11.44 -19.32
N SER A 14 8.06 10.24 -19.89
CA SER A 14 7.03 9.90 -20.87
C SER A 14 5.62 9.68 -20.27
N GLY A 15 5.48 9.60 -18.94
CA GLY A 15 4.22 9.29 -18.26
C GLY A 15 3.72 7.84 -18.42
N LEU A 16 4.44 7.01 -19.19
CA LEU A 16 4.08 5.61 -19.45
C LEU A 16 4.25 4.71 -18.23
N HIS A 17 5.13 5.11 -17.30
CA HIS A 17 5.39 4.40 -16.06
C HIS A 17 5.09 5.32 -14.88
N ALA A 18 4.47 4.77 -13.85
CA ALA A 18 4.23 5.47 -12.61
C ALA A 18 4.31 4.52 -11.41
N GLU A 19 4.80 5.04 -10.30
CA GLU A 19 4.84 4.39 -8.99
C GLU A 19 3.98 5.21 -8.01
N ARG A 20 3.11 4.52 -7.29
CA ARG A 20 2.35 5.09 -6.17
C ARG A 20 2.56 4.21 -4.96
N LYS A 21 3.13 4.78 -3.90
CA LYS A 21 3.17 4.17 -2.57
C LYS A 21 2.30 4.99 -1.63
N ILE A 22 1.38 4.33 -0.96
CA ILE A 22 0.44 4.96 -0.04
C ILE A 22 0.51 4.19 1.27
N ALA A 23 0.47 4.92 2.37
CA ALA A 23 0.54 4.38 3.71
C ALA A 23 -0.80 4.64 4.43
N PHE A 24 -1.31 3.66 5.15
CA PHE A 24 -2.51 3.79 5.98
C PHE A 24 -2.26 3.22 7.38
N ILE A 25 -3.08 3.68 8.32
CA ILE A 25 -3.23 3.09 9.65
C ILE A 25 -4.67 2.58 9.74
N VAL A 26 -4.82 1.34 10.17
CA VAL A 26 -6.11 0.69 10.42
C VAL A 26 -6.28 0.59 11.93
N GLY A 27 -7.34 1.19 12.44
CA GLY A 27 -7.65 1.16 13.86
C GLY A 27 -8.50 -0.04 14.29
N GLU A 28 -8.75 -0.13 15.60
CA GLU A 28 -9.40 -1.29 16.23
C GLU A 28 -10.83 -1.50 15.71
N LYS A 29 -11.54 -0.43 15.37
CA LYS A 29 -12.92 -0.47 14.87
C LYS A 29 -12.99 -0.57 13.34
N GLY A 30 -11.84 -0.78 12.68
CA GLY A 30 -11.76 -0.85 11.21
C GLY A 30 -11.67 0.51 10.52
N GLU A 31 -11.47 1.60 11.28
CA GLU A 31 -11.22 2.92 10.72
C GLU A 31 -9.90 2.92 9.92
N ILE A 32 -9.96 3.40 8.67
CA ILE A 32 -8.79 3.47 7.79
C ILE A 32 -8.43 4.94 7.58
N VAL A 33 -7.28 5.34 8.10
CA VAL A 33 -6.76 6.71 8.00
C VAL A 33 -5.46 6.69 7.20
N GLU A 34 -5.26 7.67 6.30
CA GLU A 34 -3.98 7.82 5.64
C GLU A 34 -2.91 8.18 6.66
N ALA A 35 -1.79 7.44 6.64
CA ALA A 35 -0.65 7.78 7.46
C ALA A 35 -0.06 9.10 6.94
N ARG A 36 -0.03 10.11 7.80
CA ARG A 36 0.58 11.41 7.53
C ARG A 36 1.64 11.69 8.57
N GLY A 37 2.70 12.37 8.15
CA GLY A 37 3.81 12.76 9.01
C GLY A 37 4.84 13.58 8.25
N SER A 38 5.65 14.31 9.02
CA SER A 38 6.97 14.72 8.57
C SER A 38 7.77 13.46 8.28
N GLY A 39 8.47 13.45 7.15
CA GLY A 39 9.22 12.30 6.68
C GLY A 39 10.47 12.77 5.97
N GLU A 40 11.49 11.93 5.99
CA GLU A 40 12.73 12.20 5.30
C GLU A 40 12.51 12.02 3.79
N PRO A 41 12.90 13.00 2.95
CA PRO A 41 12.84 12.83 1.51
C PRO A 41 13.74 11.68 1.10
N VAL A 42 13.22 10.79 0.26
CA VAL A 42 13.98 9.66 -0.31
C VAL A 42 13.95 9.74 -1.83
N LYS A 43 14.92 9.09 -2.48
CA LYS A 43 14.97 9.07 -3.93
C LYS A 43 13.71 8.38 -4.50
N PRO A 44 12.91 9.04 -5.35
CA PRO A 44 11.78 8.41 -6.01
C PRO A 44 12.24 7.34 -7.00
N VAL A 45 11.36 6.37 -7.29
CA VAL A 45 11.61 5.30 -8.27
C VAL A 45 11.74 5.88 -9.68
N TYR A 46 10.91 6.86 -10.04
CA TYR A 46 10.96 7.51 -11.34
C TYR A 46 11.40 8.98 -11.26
N SER A 47 11.82 9.51 -12.40
CA SER A 47 12.48 10.81 -12.56
C SER A 47 11.64 12.04 -12.20
N ILE A 48 10.31 11.96 -12.26
CA ILE A 48 9.41 13.08 -11.96
C ILE A 48 8.55 12.71 -10.76
N GLY A 49 8.53 13.57 -9.74
CA GLY A 49 7.69 13.42 -8.55
C GLY A 49 8.50 13.30 -7.27
N GLU A 50 7.85 12.82 -6.22
CA GLU A 50 8.39 12.87 -4.85
C GLU A 50 8.22 11.54 -4.14
N ALA A 51 9.15 11.26 -3.24
CA ALA A 51 9.05 10.16 -2.30
C ALA A 51 9.56 10.61 -0.93
N LYS A 52 8.90 10.16 0.12
CA LYS A 52 9.32 10.37 1.50
C LYS A 52 9.13 9.11 2.33
N MET A 53 10.06 8.88 3.23
CA MET A 53 9.96 7.86 4.26
C MET A 53 9.34 8.49 5.50
N ILE A 54 8.21 7.96 5.95
CA ILE A 54 7.56 8.38 7.18
C ILE A 54 7.77 7.31 8.25
N THR A 55 7.89 7.77 9.50
CA THR A 55 7.91 6.90 10.67
C THR A 55 6.58 7.03 11.37
N VAL A 56 5.88 5.92 11.56
CA VAL A 56 4.60 5.89 12.28
C VAL A 56 4.73 5.07 13.56
N ASN A 57 4.14 5.59 14.62
CA ASN A 57 3.94 4.86 15.86
C ASN A 57 2.48 4.43 15.91
N ILE A 58 2.24 3.12 16.06
CA ILE A 58 0.90 2.55 16.15
C ILE A 58 0.78 1.74 17.45
N THR A 59 -0.43 1.63 17.96
CA THR A 59 -0.73 0.86 19.18
C THR A 59 -0.89 -0.64 18.87
N PRO A 60 -0.86 -1.54 19.88
CA PRO A 60 -1.01 -2.98 19.67
C PRO A 60 -2.31 -3.42 18.98
N LYS A 61 -3.33 -2.55 19.00
CA LYS A 61 -4.63 -2.79 18.39
C LYS A 61 -4.77 -2.20 16.98
N GLN A 62 -3.72 -1.55 16.50
CA GLN A 62 -3.66 -0.94 15.18
C GLN A 62 -2.79 -1.77 14.25
N LEU A 63 -3.02 -1.61 12.95
CA LEU A 63 -2.18 -2.15 11.88
C LEU A 63 -1.70 -1.02 10.98
N ALA A 64 -0.44 -1.08 10.58
CA ALA A 64 0.09 -0.25 9.51
C ALA A 64 -0.10 -0.95 8.16
N VAL A 65 -0.40 -0.20 7.12
CA VAL A 65 -0.53 -0.73 5.76
C VAL A 65 0.39 0.01 4.82
N GLN A 66 1.15 -0.76 4.04
CA GLN A 66 1.85 -0.26 2.86
C GLN A 66 1.16 -0.75 1.60
N VAL A 67 0.63 0.18 0.83
CA VAL A 67 0.20 -0.04 -0.55
C VAL A 67 1.34 0.35 -1.48
N ARG A 68 1.68 -0.51 -2.44
CA ARG A 68 2.62 -0.22 -3.52
C ARG A 68 1.98 -0.59 -4.85
N LEU A 69 1.82 0.38 -5.74
CA LEU A 69 1.22 0.23 -7.05
C LEU A 69 2.19 0.74 -8.12
N VAL A 70 2.31 -0.03 -9.19
CA VAL A 70 3.13 0.28 -10.35
C VAL A 70 2.27 0.19 -11.59
N LYS A 71 2.21 1.27 -12.37
CA LYS A 71 1.66 1.30 -13.72
C LYS A 71 2.81 1.14 -14.72
N GLY A 72 2.61 0.28 -15.72
CA GLY A 72 3.53 0.14 -16.84
C GLY A 72 2.83 0.40 -18.18
N LEU A 73 3.56 0.16 -19.28
CA LEU A 73 3.20 0.52 -20.66
C LEU A 73 1.79 0.11 -21.13
N ARG A 74 1.24 -1.01 -20.63
CA ARG A 74 -0.09 -1.51 -21.04
C ARG A 74 -1.23 -1.02 -20.15
N ASP A 75 -1.01 0.05 -19.41
CA ASP A 75 -1.90 0.58 -18.37
C ASP A 75 -2.38 -0.50 -17.38
N ARG A 76 -1.51 -1.45 -17.08
CA ARG A 76 -1.78 -2.52 -16.13
C ARG A 76 -1.14 -2.14 -14.81
N VAL A 77 -1.97 -2.10 -13.76
CA VAL A 77 -1.51 -1.93 -12.39
C VAL A 77 -1.05 -3.29 -11.84
N LYS A 78 0.16 -3.31 -11.31
CA LYS A 78 0.75 -4.41 -10.53
C LYS A 78 1.22 -3.86 -9.20
N GLY A 79 1.42 -4.73 -8.21
CA GLY A 79 1.84 -4.24 -6.90
C GLY A 79 1.56 -5.21 -5.77
N TYR A 80 1.56 -4.68 -4.55
CA TYR A 80 1.16 -5.41 -3.36
C TYR A 80 0.51 -4.47 -2.34
N ILE A 81 -0.22 -5.08 -1.41
CA ILE A 81 -0.70 -4.44 -0.19
C ILE A 81 -0.22 -5.32 0.96
N ALA A 82 0.55 -4.74 1.88
CA ALA A 82 1.14 -5.43 3.03
C ALA A 82 0.68 -4.77 4.33
N LEU A 83 0.35 -5.59 5.31
CA LEU A 83 -0.07 -5.22 6.66
C LEU A 83 1.05 -5.53 7.64
N TYR A 84 1.29 -4.61 8.57
CA TYR A 84 2.29 -4.72 9.62
C TYR A 84 1.64 -4.53 10.99
N ASP A 85 2.04 -5.34 11.96
CA ASP A 85 1.65 -5.16 13.36
C ASP A 85 2.45 -4.04 14.05
N TYR A 86 2.12 -3.74 15.30
CA TYR A 86 2.79 -2.74 16.14
C TYR A 86 4.27 -3.02 16.44
N MET A 87 4.73 -4.26 16.17
CA MET A 87 6.12 -4.67 16.25
C MET A 87 6.84 -4.51 14.89
N GLY A 88 6.14 -4.07 13.85
CA GLY A 88 6.66 -3.93 12.49
C GLY A 88 6.75 -5.25 11.73
N ARG A 89 6.16 -6.34 12.23
CA ARG A 89 6.16 -7.64 11.55
C ARG A 89 5.09 -7.65 10.48
N GLU A 90 5.44 -8.13 9.29
CA GLU A 90 4.45 -8.33 8.23
C GLU A 90 3.52 -9.49 8.60
N VAL A 91 2.25 -9.18 8.86
CA VAL A 91 1.24 -10.17 9.27
C VAL A 91 0.43 -10.70 8.11
N TYR A 92 0.30 -9.93 7.03
CA TYR A 92 -0.40 -10.35 5.83
C TYR A 92 0.01 -9.54 4.60
N ARG A 93 0.09 -10.21 3.44
CA ARG A 93 0.39 -9.56 2.16
C ARG A 93 -0.42 -10.18 1.04
N VAL A 94 -1.03 -9.32 0.24
CA VAL A 94 -1.59 -9.67 -1.07
C VAL A 94 -0.79 -9.05 -2.19
N VAL A 95 -0.71 -9.73 -3.33
CA VAL A 95 -0.12 -9.20 -4.56
C VAL A 95 -1.20 -8.97 -5.61
N ILE A 96 -1.03 -7.89 -6.37
CA ILE A 96 -1.86 -7.56 -7.52
C ILE A 96 -1.16 -8.11 -8.75
N ARG A 97 -1.67 -9.21 -9.30
CA ARG A 97 -1.10 -9.87 -10.48
C ARG A 97 -2.21 -10.27 -11.44
N LYS A 98 -2.00 -10.02 -12.74
CA LYS A 98 -2.99 -10.30 -13.80
C LYS A 98 -4.38 -9.69 -13.49
N ARG A 99 -4.41 -8.46 -12.94
CA ARG A 99 -5.63 -7.74 -12.51
C ARG A 99 -6.44 -8.49 -11.44
N LYS A 100 -5.80 -9.32 -10.62
CA LYS A 100 -6.45 -10.02 -9.50
C LYS A 100 -5.66 -9.80 -8.21
N LEU A 101 -6.35 -9.75 -7.07
CA LEU A 101 -5.70 -9.92 -5.77
C LEU A 101 -5.39 -11.40 -5.55
N LYS A 102 -4.19 -11.67 -5.08
CA LYS A 102 -3.78 -13.01 -4.67
C LYS A 102 -3.11 -12.94 -3.30
N PRO A 103 -3.56 -13.74 -2.32
CA PRO A 103 -2.81 -13.94 -1.09
C PRO A 103 -1.39 -14.38 -1.43
N SER A 104 -0.42 -13.75 -0.77
CA SER A 104 1.00 -14.00 -1.00
C SER A 104 1.65 -14.61 0.24
N ARG A 105 1.42 -14.02 1.42
CA ARG A 105 2.00 -14.43 2.70
C ARG A 105 1.11 -14.01 3.87
N GLY A 106 1.29 -14.67 5.02
CA GLY A 106 0.65 -14.31 6.29
C GLY A 106 -0.77 -14.84 6.47
N ASP A 107 -1.49 -14.29 7.45
CA ASP A 107 -2.78 -14.78 7.91
C ASP A 107 -3.97 -14.19 7.12
N ARG A 108 -4.81 -15.06 6.55
CA ARG A 108 -5.99 -14.68 5.75
C ARG A 108 -7.08 -13.99 6.54
N ARG A 109 -7.08 -14.04 7.88
CA ARG A 109 -8.06 -13.31 8.70
C ARG A 109 -8.08 -11.80 8.39
N TYR A 110 -6.96 -11.25 7.93
CA TYR A 110 -6.83 -9.85 7.58
C TYR A 110 -7.32 -9.50 6.16
N HIS A 111 -7.89 -10.45 5.40
CA HIS A 111 -8.26 -10.22 4.01
C HIS A 111 -9.35 -9.16 3.82
N LYS A 112 -10.33 -9.08 4.72
CA LYS A 112 -11.36 -8.03 4.66
C LYS A 112 -10.77 -6.62 4.75
N ILE A 113 -9.70 -6.43 5.54
CA ILE A 113 -9.00 -5.14 5.63
C ILE A 113 -8.39 -4.75 4.28
N ILE A 114 -7.80 -5.72 3.58
CA ILE A 114 -7.25 -5.51 2.23
C ILE A 114 -8.36 -5.07 1.26
N GLU A 115 -9.52 -5.72 1.31
CA GLU A 115 -10.66 -5.37 0.45
C GLU A 115 -11.13 -3.93 0.72
N SER A 116 -11.29 -3.56 1.99
CA SER A 116 -11.66 -2.19 2.38
C SER A 116 -10.64 -1.15 1.89
N ILE A 117 -9.34 -1.48 1.88
CA ILE A 117 -8.30 -0.59 1.34
C ILE A 117 -8.41 -0.47 -0.18
N VAL A 118 -8.65 -1.58 -0.89
CA VAL A 118 -8.85 -1.58 -2.34
C VAL A 118 -10.05 -0.72 -2.75
N GLU A 119 -11.13 -0.77 -1.98
CA GLU A 119 -12.31 0.08 -2.17
C GLU A 119 -11.96 1.55 -1.87
N LYS A 120 -11.33 1.84 -0.72
CA LYS A 120 -10.97 3.21 -0.31
C LYS A 120 -10.09 3.94 -1.32
N ILE A 121 -9.13 3.26 -1.94
CA ILE A 121 -8.24 3.86 -2.96
C ILE A 121 -8.79 3.77 -4.39
N THR A 122 -10.03 3.31 -4.56
CA THR A 122 -10.69 3.09 -5.87
C THR A 122 -9.94 2.12 -6.80
N LEU A 123 -9.12 1.22 -6.25
CA LEU A 123 -8.36 0.25 -7.05
C LEU A 123 -9.27 -0.84 -7.64
N ALA A 124 -10.44 -1.07 -7.04
CA ALA A 124 -11.42 -2.07 -7.48
C ALA A 124 -11.72 -2.01 -8.98
N LYS A 125 -11.86 -0.81 -9.57
CA LYS A 125 -12.14 -0.62 -11.00
C LYS A 125 -11.05 -1.14 -11.96
N TYR A 126 -9.83 -1.33 -11.46
CA TYR A 126 -8.71 -1.87 -12.25
C TYR A 126 -8.54 -3.39 -12.09
N LEU A 127 -9.32 -4.01 -11.21
CA LEU A 127 -9.23 -5.43 -10.89
C LEU A 127 -10.41 -6.19 -11.51
N ARG A 128 -10.12 -7.37 -12.07
CA ARG A 128 -11.14 -8.31 -12.56
C ARG A 128 -11.77 -9.12 -11.44
N LYS A 129 -11.01 -9.40 -10.38
CA LYS A 129 -11.47 -10.13 -9.18
C LYS A 129 -10.63 -9.69 -7.99
N TYR A 130 -11.28 -9.24 -6.93
CA TYR A 130 -10.61 -8.82 -5.69
C TYR A 130 -11.29 -9.32 -4.42
N LYS A 131 -12.60 -9.59 -4.47
CA LYS A 131 -13.31 -10.30 -3.41
C LYS A 131 -13.05 -11.81 -3.49
N ILE A 132 -12.75 -12.43 -2.36
CA ILE A 132 -12.48 -13.88 -2.25
C ILE A 132 -13.44 -14.50 -1.24
#